data_AF-A0A4R2HH37-F1
#
_entry.id   AF-A0A4R2HH37-F1
#
_cell.length_a   1.000
_cell.length_b   1.000
_cell.length_c   1.000
_cell.angle_alpha   90.00
_cell.angle_beta   90.00
_cell.angle_gamma   90.00
#
_symmetry.space_group_name_H-M   'P 1'
#
loop_
_entity.id
_entity.type
_entity.pdbx_description
1 polymer ?
#
loop_
_entity_poly.entity_id
_entity_poly.type
_entity_poly.pdbx_seq_one_letter_code
_entity_poly.pdbx_strand_id
1 'polypeptide(L)'
;MAEPELIESTGDRECDRIAQGVIGIFETAFPGRVRGFYLRGSHASGTSIDGSDLDLFIVFKDRFTDGAEFDRARALSNHCARLTPMLLEVILVGERGLRQPDGVGAALNLKLATRLLYGEDIRPDLPSFDADTYVRSVVHTPYLSYTFPVQRHNGPLVYPLDHIDPDGPFFGFDQCTDGADQPSTKLLIATVGWTATAIIALHSGQYVRDKAACVELYQKHVADQWTDLVTQVHDLCRNRWHYQLPSRAADRQTLRDLCHRTLDFQNHFLELYREYQLAEFASGDSDRQQLASQRLTQVVFPS
;
A
#
# COMPACT_ATOMS: atom_id res chain seq x y z
N MET A 1 19.37 -27.46 8.53
CA MET A 1 19.95 -26.14 8.82
C MET A 1 19.45 -25.70 10.18
N ALA A 2 20.25 -24.97 10.95
CA ALA A 2 19.77 -24.33 12.18
C ALA A 2 18.66 -23.33 11.81
N GLU A 3 17.68 -23.18 12.69
CA GLU A 3 16.60 -22.21 12.52
C GLU A 3 17.20 -20.79 12.51
N PRO A 4 16.85 -19.93 11.55
CA PRO A 4 17.39 -18.58 11.49
C PRO A 4 16.94 -17.79 12.73
N GLU A 5 17.90 -17.19 13.43
CA GLU A 5 17.63 -16.34 14.59
C GLU A 5 17.23 -14.93 14.13
N LEU A 6 16.10 -14.42 14.61
CA LEU A 6 15.64 -13.08 14.30
C LEU A 6 16.46 -12.04 15.07
N ILE A 7 16.90 -10.98 14.39
CA ILE A 7 17.54 -9.81 15.00
C ILE A 7 16.54 -9.08 15.91
N GLU A 8 15.29 -8.98 15.45
CA GLU A 8 14.20 -8.38 16.19
C GLU A 8 12.95 -9.27 16.13
N SER A 9 12.26 -9.41 17.26
CA SER A 9 10.95 -10.08 17.33
C SER A 9 9.82 -9.15 16.87
N THR A 10 8.80 -9.73 16.25
CA THR A 10 7.52 -9.09 15.93
C THR A 10 6.67 -8.82 17.19
N GLY A 11 7.00 -9.47 18.31
CA GLY A 11 6.18 -9.49 19.53
C GLY A 11 5.11 -10.60 19.53
N ASP A 12 4.95 -11.32 18.42
CA ASP A 12 4.03 -12.44 18.24
C ASP A 12 4.81 -13.71 17.86
N ARG A 13 4.69 -14.76 18.66
CA ARG A 13 5.43 -16.03 18.46
C ARG A 13 5.02 -16.75 17.18
N GLU A 14 3.77 -16.62 16.75
CA GLU A 14 3.32 -17.21 15.49
C GLU A 14 3.89 -16.45 14.29
N CYS A 15 3.85 -15.12 14.31
CA CYS A 15 4.48 -14.30 13.27
C CYS A 15 5.99 -14.55 13.19
N ASP A 16 6.69 -14.62 14.33
CA ASP A 16 8.12 -14.90 14.38
C ASP A 16 8.43 -16.26 13.73
N ARG A 17 7.69 -17.31 14.08
CA ARG A 17 7.86 -18.65 13.50
C ARG A 17 7.58 -18.66 11.99
N ILE A 18 6.55 -17.95 11.52
CA ILE A 18 6.26 -17.83 10.08
C ILE A 18 7.41 -17.10 9.38
N ALA A 19 7.87 -15.97 9.92
CA ALA A 19 8.98 -15.20 9.36
C ALA A 19 10.27 -16.03 9.30
N GLN A 20 10.62 -16.76 10.36
CA GLN A 20 11.78 -17.67 10.38
C GLN A 20 11.65 -18.78 9.33
N GLY A 21 10.46 -19.35 9.16
CA GLY A 21 10.18 -20.32 8.10
C GLY A 21 10.40 -19.73 6.71
N VAL A 22 9.88 -18.53 6.43
CA VAL A 22 10.08 -17.81 5.17
C VAL A 22 11.57 -17.53 4.94
N ILE A 23 12.29 -17.04 5.95
CA ILE A 23 13.74 -16.78 5.87
C ILE A 23 14.49 -18.05 5.50
N GLY A 24 14.26 -19.16 6.23
CA GLY A 24 14.92 -20.43 5.97
C GLY A 24 14.65 -20.96 4.56
N ILE A 25 13.41 -20.84 4.07
CA ILE A 25 13.03 -21.25 2.72
C ILE A 25 13.76 -20.40 1.66
N PHE A 26 13.79 -19.07 1.81
CA PHE A 26 14.43 -18.18 0.85
C PHE A 26 15.96 -18.31 0.85
N GLU A 27 16.60 -18.45 2.01
CA GLU A 27 18.04 -18.70 2.11
C GLU A 27 18.45 -20.05 1.48
N THR A 28 17.58 -21.05 1.57
CA THR A 28 17.78 -22.35 0.90
C THR A 28 17.63 -22.22 -0.61
N ALA A 29 16.59 -21.52 -1.08
CA ALA A 29 16.27 -21.42 -2.50
C ALA A 29 17.18 -20.44 -3.26
N PHE A 30 17.71 -19.42 -2.57
CA PHE A 30 18.55 -18.37 -3.14
C PHE A 30 19.83 -18.14 -2.31
N PRO A 31 20.72 -19.15 -2.19
CA PRO A 31 21.86 -19.07 -1.28
C PRO A 31 22.74 -17.85 -1.53
N GLY A 32 22.89 -17.01 -0.50
CA GLY A 32 23.73 -15.82 -0.53
C GLY A 32 23.22 -14.67 -1.41
N ARG A 33 22.03 -14.80 -2.00
CA ARG A 33 21.42 -13.77 -2.87
C ARG A 33 20.54 -12.78 -2.12
N VAL A 34 19.98 -13.16 -0.97
CA VAL A 34 19.20 -12.25 -0.15
C VAL A 34 20.13 -11.37 0.67
N ARG A 35 19.84 -10.07 0.71
CA ARG A 35 20.53 -9.07 1.53
C ARG A 35 19.93 -9.00 2.93
N GLY A 36 18.61 -8.93 3.01
CA GLY A 36 17.91 -8.87 4.28
C GLY A 36 16.40 -9.02 4.14
N PHE A 37 15.79 -9.36 5.27
CA PHE A 37 14.35 -9.51 5.45
C PHE A 37 13.89 -8.45 6.44
N TYR A 38 12.85 -7.73 6.06
CA TYR A 38 12.35 -6.58 6.79
C TYR A 38 10.87 -6.75 7.07
N LEU A 39 10.47 -6.53 8.31
CA LEU A 39 9.08 -6.48 8.73
C LEU A 39 8.48 -5.13 8.36
N ARG A 40 7.29 -5.12 7.78
CA ARG A 40 6.51 -3.92 7.46
C ARG A 40 5.19 -3.90 8.22
N GLY A 41 4.48 -2.79 8.13
CA GLY A 41 3.06 -2.73 8.40
C GLY A 41 2.75 -2.62 9.88
N SER A 42 1.62 -3.21 10.28
CA SER A 42 1.12 -3.07 11.65
C SER A 42 2.03 -3.76 12.67
N HIS A 43 2.65 -4.89 12.32
CA HIS A 43 3.61 -5.58 13.18
C HIS A 43 4.94 -4.80 13.30
N ALA A 44 5.37 -4.10 12.24
CA ALA A 44 6.55 -3.23 12.32
C ALA A 44 6.32 -2.02 13.23
N SER A 45 5.13 -1.42 13.19
CA SER A 45 4.78 -0.26 14.01
C SER A 45 4.29 -0.61 15.43
N GLY A 46 4.14 -1.90 15.77
CA GLY A 46 3.60 -2.33 17.05
C GLY A 46 2.11 -2.02 17.23
N THR A 47 1.38 -1.84 16.13
CA THR A 47 -0.05 -1.51 16.11
C THR A 47 -0.92 -2.67 15.62
N SER A 48 -0.36 -3.86 15.44
CA SER A 48 -1.10 -5.04 14.97
C SER A 48 -2.32 -5.34 15.83
N ILE A 49 -3.42 -5.65 15.16
CA ILE A 49 -4.68 -6.11 15.74
C ILE A 49 -5.06 -7.45 15.11
N ASP A 50 -6.05 -8.14 15.67
CA ASP A 50 -6.62 -9.35 15.06
C ASP A 50 -7.04 -9.07 13.60
N GLY A 51 -6.63 -9.96 12.70
CA GLY A 51 -6.86 -9.80 11.26
C GLY A 51 -5.84 -8.90 10.55
N SER A 52 -4.76 -8.50 11.23
CA SER A 52 -3.60 -7.89 10.58
C SER A 52 -2.82 -8.91 9.77
N ASP A 53 -2.23 -8.43 8.67
CA ASP A 53 -1.43 -9.23 7.76
C ASP A 53 0.04 -9.22 8.18
N LEU A 54 0.79 -10.26 7.81
CA LEU A 54 2.24 -10.28 7.95
C LEU A 54 2.88 -9.73 6.66
N ASP A 55 3.35 -8.49 6.73
CA ASP A 55 3.99 -7.81 5.61
C ASP A 55 5.51 -7.94 5.68
N LEU A 56 6.14 -8.54 4.66
CA LEU A 56 7.59 -8.67 4.55
C LEU A 56 8.14 -7.94 3.33
N PHE A 57 9.26 -7.28 3.50
CA PHE A 57 10.15 -6.83 2.43
C PHE A 57 11.36 -7.76 2.36
N ILE A 58 11.59 -8.39 1.22
CA ILE A 58 12.79 -9.20 0.98
C ILE A 58 13.64 -8.49 -0.06
N VAL A 59 14.84 -8.10 0.36
CA VAL A 59 15.79 -7.37 -0.49
C VAL A 59 16.81 -8.36 -1.04
N PHE A 60 16.91 -8.47 -2.35
CA PHE A 60 17.96 -9.22 -3.04
C PHE A 60 19.19 -8.34 -3.28
N LYS A 61 20.39 -8.92 -3.21
CA LYS A 61 21.66 -8.24 -3.48
C LYS A 61 21.74 -7.81 -4.95
N ASP A 62 22.09 -6.54 -5.15
CA ASP A 62 22.16 -5.89 -6.46
C ASP A 62 20.80 -5.94 -7.20
N ARG A 63 20.77 -6.43 -8.44
CA ARG A 63 19.55 -6.73 -9.19
C ARG A 63 19.26 -8.22 -9.22
N PHE A 64 18.03 -8.59 -9.57
CA PHE A 64 17.75 -9.96 -10.01
C PHE A 64 18.64 -10.27 -11.23
N THR A 65 19.19 -11.48 -11.25
CA THR A 65 20.14 -11.97 -12.25
C THR A 65 19.48 -11.99 -13.62
N ASP A 66 18.22 -12.44 -13.67
CA ASP A 66 17.35 -12.47 -14.82
C ASP A 66 15.88 -12.46 -14.38
N GLY A 67 14.96 -12.39 -15.35
CA GLY A 67 13.52 -12.46 -15.07
C GLY A 67 13.11 -13.79 -14.44
N ALA A 68 13.83 -14.88 -14.72
CA ALA A 68 13.52 -16.19 -14.16
C ALA A 68 13.83 -16.27 -12.66
N GLU A 69 14.87 -15.60 -12.15
CA GLU A 69 15.14 -15.47 -10.71
C GLU A 69 14.00 -14.75 -10.01
N PHE A 70 13.54 -13.62 -10.58
CA PHE A 70 12.40 -12.89 -10.05
C PHE A 70 11.12 -13.75 -10.05
N ASP A 71 10.83 -14.45 -11.15
CA ASP A 71 9.65 -15.32 -11.25
C ASP A 71 9.69 -16.48 -10.26
N ARG A 72 10.86 -17.10 -10.05
CA ARG A 72 11.05 -18.13 -9.02
C ARG A 72 10.82 -17.56 -7.62
N ALA A 73 11.36 -16.38 -7.32
CA ALA A 73 11.21 -15.75 -6.01
C ALA A 73 9.74 -15.38 -5.74
N ARG A 74 9.05 -14.85 -6.74
CA ARG A 74 7.61 -14.53 -6.69
C ARG A 74 6.76 -15.78 -6.52
N ALA A 75 7.04 -16.85 -7.27
CA ALA A 75 6.35 -18.12 -7.11
C ALA A 75 6.55 -18.67 -5.69
N LEU A 76 7.78 -18.63 -5.18
CA LEU A 76 8.10 -19.10 -3.83
C LEU A 76 7.35 -18.31 -2.75
N SER A 77 7.31 -16.98 -2.86
CA SER A 77 6.48 -16.13 -2.02
C SER A 77 5.00 -16.58 -2.01
N ASN A 78 4.42 -16.79 -3.20
CA ASN A 78 3.03 -17.25 -3.32
C ASN A 78 2.82 -18.64 -2.71
N HIS A 79 3.82 -19.53 -2.77
CA HIS A 79 3.77 -20.81 -2.07
C HIS A 79 3.82 -20.63 -0.55
N CYS A 80 4.73 -19.80 -0.04
CA CYS A 80 4.80 -19.47 1.39
C CYS A 80 3.47 -18.92 1.90
N ALA A 81 2.85 -17.98 1.17
CA ALA A 81 1.57 -17.39 1.53
C ALA A 81 0.43 -18.42 1.66
N ARG A 82 0.48 -19.52 0.90
CA ARG A 82 -0.51 -20.62 1.02
C ARG A 82 -0.24 -21.59 2.16
N LEU A 83 0.95 -21.56 2.74
CA LEU A 83 1.36 -22.48 3.81
C LEU A 83 1.16 -21.89 5.21
N THR A 84 0.85 -20.60 5.30
CA THR A 84 0.61 -19.89 6.55
C THR A 84 -0.89 -19.76 6.83
N PRO A 85 -1.33 -19.83 8.09
CA PRO A 85 -2.72 -19.54 8.47
C PRO A 85 -3.03 -18.03 8.43
N MET A 86 -2.00 -17.17 8.38
CA MET A 86 -2.10 -15.72 8.31
C MET A 86 -1.89 -15.24 6.88
N LEU A 87 -2.57 -14.16 6.47
CA LEU A 87 -2.27 -13.51 5.20
C LEU A 87 -0.82 -12.99 5.22
N LEU A 88 0.00 -13.50 4.31
CA LEU A 88 1.40 -13.11 4.16
C LEU A 88 1.57 -12.35 2.84
N GLU A 89 1.92 -11.07 2.94
CA GLU A 89 2.30 -10.25 1.80
C GLU A 89 3.82 -10.12 1.77
N VAL A 90 4.44 -10.49 0.65
CA VAL A 90 5.89 -10.35 0.46
C VAL A 90 6.18 -9.46 -0.73
N ILE A 91 6.90 -8.38 -0.46
CA ILE A 91 7.42 -7.48 -1.48
C ILE A 91 8.87 -7.85 -1.76
N LEU A 92 9.14 -8.19 -3.02
CA LEU A 92 10.47 -8.58 -3.50
C LEU A 92 11.10 -7.41 -4.24
N VAL A 93 12.30 -6.99 -3.82
CA VAL A 93 13.03 -5.89 -4.46
C VAL A 93 14.51 -6.22 -4.61
N GLY A 94 15.14 -5.71 -5.65
CA GLY A 94 16.60 -5.68 -5.77
C GLY A 94 17.16 -4.41 -5.13
N GLU A 95 18.23 -4.53 -4.36
CA GLU A 95 18.95 -3.43 -3.72
C GLU A 95 19.25 -2.28 -4.69
N ARG A 96 19.65 -2.59 -5.93
CA ARG A 96 19.98 -1.56 -6.93
C ARG A 96 18.77 -0.74 -7.34
N GLY A 97 17.59 -1.35 -7.40
CA GLY A 97 16.33 -0.67 -7.74
C GLY A 97 15.95 0.38 -6.69
N LEU A 98 16.23 0.11 -5.42
CA LEU A 98 15.96 1.05 -4.31
C LEU A 98 16.83 2.32 -4.37
N ARG A 99 17.86 2.35 -5.22
CA ARG A 99 18.73 3.51 -5.43
C ARG A 99 18.35 4.31 -6.67
N GLN A 100 17.39 3.84 -7.46
CA GLN A 100 16.93 4.51 -8.67
C GLN A 100 15.73 5.42 -8.39
N PRO A 101 15.49 6.47 -9.20
CA PRO A 101 14.35 7.38 -9.02
C PRO A 101 12.98 6.67 -9.03
N ASP A 102 12.80 5.64 -9.84
CA ASP A 102 11.57 4.82 -9.91
C ASP A 102 11.37 3.96 -8.65
N GLY A 103 12.44 3.67 -7.91
CA GLY A 103 12.41 2.91 -6.66
C GLY A 103 12.11 3.73 -5.41
N VAL A 104 11.91 5.05 -5.51
CA VAL A 104 11.76 5.95 -4.35
C VAL A 104 10.68 5.51 -3.36
N GLY A 105 9.52 5.07 -3.84
CA GLY A 105 8.42 4.64 -2.97
C GLY A 105 8.79 3.41 -2.15
N ALA A 106 9.42 2.42 -2.78
CA ALA A 106 9.92 1.22 -2.11
C ALA A 106 11.07 1.55 -1.15
N ALA A 107 11.99 2.43 -1.55
CA ALA A 107 13.13 2.83 -0.74
C ALA A 107 12.71 3.61 0.51
N LEU A 108 11.77 4.55 0.40
CA LEU A 108 11.23 5.28 1.54
C LEU A 108 10.43 4.37 2.46
N ASN A 109 9.60 3.47 1.92
CA ASN A 109 8.91 2.44 2.71
C ASN A 109 9.90 1.59 3.49
N LEU A 110 10.95 1.08 2.83
CA LEU A 110 11.99 0.31 3.51
C LEU A 110 12.68 1.15 4.60
N LYS A 111 13.10 2.38 4.27
CA LYS A 111 13.87 3.23 5.18
C LYS A 111 13.10 3.69 6.41
N LEU A 112 11.81 4.00 6.26
CA LEU A 112 11.03 4.73 7.27
C LEU A 112 9.91 3.90 7.91
N ALA A 113 9.52 2.78 7.31
CA ALA A 113 8.34 2.01 7.71
C ALA A 113 8.62 0.50 7.89
N THR A 114 9.89 0.12 8.06
CA THR A 114 10.25 -1.28 8.32
C THR A 114 11.20 -1.47 9.50
N ARG A 115 11.26 -2.70 10.00
CA ARG A 115 12.23 -3.19 11.00
C ARG A 115 13.03 -4.34 10.40
N LEU A 116 14.34 -4.40 10.64
CA LEU A 116 15.15 -5.51 10.15
C LEU A 116 14.87 -6.77 10.99
N LEU A 117 14.51 -7.87 10.32
CA LEU A 117 14.32 -9.17 10.97
C LEU A 117 15.57 -10.05 10.84
N TYR A 118 16.22 -10.05 9.68
CA TYR A 118 17.36 -10.95 9.41
C TYR A 118 18.23 -10.41 8.27
N GLY A 119 19.54 -10.68 8.33
CA GLY A 119 20.51 -10.29 7.31
C GLY A 119 21.18 -8.94 7.59
N GLU A 120 21.51 -8.20 6.54
CA GLU A 120 22.24 -6.94 6.61
C GLU A 120 21.30 -5.74 6.41
N ASP A 121 21.41 -4.75 7.29
CA ASP A 121 20.64 -3.51 7.21
C ASP A 121 21.21 -2.57 6.14
N ILE A 122 20.43 -2.32 5.09
CA ILE A 122 20.82 -1.36 4.03
C ILE A 122 20.14 0.00 4.18
N ARG A 123 19.19 0.16 5.12
CA ARG A 123 18.41 1.40 5.28
C ARG A 123 19.30 2.65 5.49
N PRO A 124 20.40 2.60 6.26
CA PRO A 124 21.31 3.74 6.41
C PRO A 124 21.94 4.20 5.09
N ASP A 125 22.17 3.28 4.15
CA ASP A 125 22.86 3.55 2.89
C ASP A 125 21.92 3.93 1.73
N LEU A 126 20.61 3.88 1.95
CA LEU A 126 19.63 4.29 0.95
C LEU A 126 19.68 5.81 0.74
N PRO A 127 19.59 6.28 -0.52
CA PRO A 127 19.63 7.70 -0.81
C PRO A 127 18.50 8.45 -0.08
N SER A 128 18.74 9.72 0.19
CA SER A 128 17.67 10.65 0.54
C SER A 128 16.95 11.06 -0.74
N PHE A 129 15.64 11.18 -0.67
CA PHE A 129 14.81 11.66 -1.77
C PHE A 129 14.19 12.99 -1.38
N ASP A 130 14.07 13.90 -2.33
CA ASP A 130 13.34 15.14 -2.12
C ASP A 130 11.82 14.92 -2.15
N ALA A 131 11.09 15.92 -1.68
CA ALA A 131 9.65 15.89 -1.58
C ALA A 131 8.98 15.74 -2.97
N ASP A 132 9.52 16.40 -4.00
CA ASP A 132 8.97 16.36 -5.36
C ASP A 132 9.04 14.94 -5.95
N THR A 133 10.18 14.28 -5.80
CA THR A 133 10.38 12.88 -6.22
C THR A 133 9.42 11.94 -5.48
N TYR A 134 9.23 12.16 -4.18
CA TYR A 134 8.25 11.41 -3.41
C TYR A 134 6.82 11.63 -3.93
N VAL A 135 6.39 12.88 -4.09
CA VAL A 135 5.06 13.24 -4.60
C VAL A 135 4.78 12.56 -5.93
N ARG A 136 5.71 12.67 -6.90
CA ARG A 136 5.59 12.04 -8.23
C ARG A 136 5.37 10.52 -8.16
N SER A 137 5.98 9.88 -7.15
CA SER A 137 5.87 8.44 -6.94
C SER A 137 4.56 8.00 -6.30
N VAL A 138 4.00 8.79 -5.39
CA VAL A 138 2.80 8.39 -4.63
C VAL A 138 1.51 8.96 -5.18
N VAL A 139 1.54 10.07 -5.89
CA VAL A 139 0.34 10.74 -6.40
C VAL A 139 -0.49 9.87 -7.35
N HIS A 140 0.11 8.85 -7.95
CA HIS A 140 -0.61 7.92 -8.83
C HIS A 140 -1.10 6.65 -8.11
N THR A 141 -0.70 6.39 -6.86
CA THR A 141 -1.07 5.15 -6.16
C THR A 141 -2.58 4.96 -5.95
N PRO A 142 -3.42 6.01 -5.73
CA PRO A 142 -4.86 5.80 -5.57
C PRO A 142 -5.50 5.18 -6.81
N TYR A 143 -4.97 5.46 -8.01
CA TYR A 143 -5.44 4.86 -9.26
C TYR A 143 -5.46 3.33 -9.18
N LEU A 144 -4.44 2.71 -8.57
CA LEU A 144 -4.37 1.25 -8.41
C LEU A 144 -5.55 0.70 -7.61
N SER A 145 -6.00 1.42 -6.57
CA SER A 145 -7.20 1.02 -5.81
C SER A 145 -8.49 1.19 -6.60
N TYR A 146 -8.53 2.17 -7.51
CA TYR A 146 -9.74 2.47 -8.28
C TYR A 146 -9.92 1.48 -9.44
N THR A 147 -8.83 0.88 -9.92
CA THR A 147 -8.81 -0.07 -11.03
C THR A 147 -8.65 -1.52 -10.60
N PHE A 148 -8.89 -1.87 -9.34
CA PHE A 148 -8.82 -3.28 -8.95
C PHE A 148 -9.75 -4.10 -9.87
N PRO A 149 -9.25 -5.15 -10.56
CA PRO A 149 -9.98 -5.82 -11.63
C PRO A 149 -11.33 -6.41 -11.24
N VAL A 150 -11.54 -6.66 -9.93
CA VAL A 150 -12.80 -7.14 -9.36
C VAL A 150 -13.86 -6.02 -9.28
N GLN A 151 -13.45 -4.76 -9.35
CA GLN A 151 -14.29 -3.59 -9.03
C GLN A 151 -14.75 -2.80 -10.25
N ARG A 152 -13.90 -2.61 -11.27
CA ARG A 152 -14.28 -1.84 -12.46
C ARG A 152 -13.84 -2.59 -13.70
N HIS A 153 -14.78 -2.85 -14.61
CA HIS A 153 -14.55 -3.57 -15.85
C HIS A 153 -13.34 -3.01 -16.63
N ASN A 154 -12.64 -3.89 -17.37
CA ASN A 154 -11.44 -3.58 -18.14
C ASN A 154 -11.65 -2.41 -19.13
N GLY A 155 -11.41 -1.19 -18.68
CA GLY A 155 -11.55 0.05 -19.43
C GLY A 155 -10.91 1.21 -18.67
N PRO A 156 -10.69 2.37 -19.32
CA PRO A 156 -10.16 3.54 -18.64
C PRO A 156 -11.16 4.04 -17.58
N LEU A 157 -10.66 4.61 -16.48
CA LEU A 157 -11.53 5.24 -15.49
C LEU A 157 -12.20 6.46 -16.10
N VAL A 158 -13.49 6.66 -15.86
CA VAL A 158 -14.21 7.85 -16.32
C VAL A 158 -14.49 8.73 -15.12
N TYR A 159 -14.13 10.01 -15.20
CA TYR A 159 -14.44 11.03 -14.22
C TYR A 159 -15.76 11.74 -14.56
N PRO A 160 -16.66 12.04 -13.60
CA PRO A 160 -16.62 11.57 -12.22
C PRO A 160 -16.84 10.06 -12.13
N LEU A 161 -16.22 9.45 -11.13
CA LEU A 161 -16.44 8.05 -10.78
C LEU A 161 -17.86 7.87 -10.25
N ASP A 162 -18.45 6.72 -10.57
CA ASP A 162 -19.65 6.17 -9.93
C ASP A 162 -19.30 5.10 -8.87
N HIS A 163 -20.31 4.59 -8.16
CA HIS A 163 -20.14 3.45 -7.25
C HIS A 163 -19.65 2.20 -7.98
N ILE A 164 -18.85 1.37 -7.30
CA ILE A 164 -18.34 0.10 -7.84
C ILE A 164 -19.51 -0.85 -8.12
N ASP A 165 -20.41 -0.99 -7.16
CA ASP A 165 -21.65 -1.75 -7.26
C ASP A 165 -22.80 -0.92 -6.65
N PRO A 166 -23.52 -0.10 -7.43
CA PRO A 166 -24.55 0.80 -6.91
C PRO A 166 -25.66 0.11 -6.10
N ASP A 167 -25.97 -1.14 -6.44
CA ASP A 167 -27.03 -1.94 -5.79
C ASP A 167 -26.51 -2.70 -4.56
N GLY A 168 -25.18 -2.79 -4.41
CA GLY A 168 -24.52 -3.46 -3.29
C GLY A 168 -24.80 -2.77 -1.93
N PRO A 169 -24.82 -3.55 -0.83
CA PRO A 169 -25.09 -3.03 0.52
C PRO A 169 -24.04 -2.00 0.98
N PHE A 170 -22.81 -2.08 0.46
CA PHE A 170 -21.71 -1.17 0.74
C PHE A 170 -21.04 -0.66 -0.54
N PHE A 171 -21.82 -0.57 -1.62
CA PHE A 171 -21.38 -0.03 -2.90
C PHE A 171 -20.18 -0.75 -3.54
N GLY A 172 -19.91 -2.00 -3.16
CA GLY A 172 -18.76 -2.79 -3.61
C GLY A 172 -17.49 -2.63 -2.77
N PHE A 173 -17.48 -1.76 -1.75
CA PHE A 173 -16.34 -1.58 -0.85
C PHE A 173 -16.14 -2.72 0.16
N ASP A 174 -17.09 -3.64 0.25
CA ASP A 174 -17.04 -4.83 1.10
C ASP A 174 -16.36 -6.04 0.42
N GLN A 175 -15.93 -5.89 -0.82
CA GLN A 175 -15.20 -6.92 -1.56
C GLN A 175 -13.80 -7.17 -0.96
N CYS A 176 -13.38 -8.45 -0.98
CA CYS A 176 -12.03 -8.81 -0.55
C CYS A 176 -11.01 -8.56 -1.66
N THR A 177 -9.91 -7.88 -1.33
CA THR A 177 -8.77 -7.62 -2.24
C THR A 177 -7.70 -8.71 -2.17
N ASP A 178 -7.70 -9.52 -1.11
CA ASP A 178 -6.56 -10.35 -0.73
C ASP A 178 -6.79 -11.83 -1.07
N GLY A 179 -7.84 -12.13 -1.83
CA GLY A 179 -8.24 -13.50 -2.19
C GLY A 179 -8.88 -14.29 -1.04
N ALA A 180 -9.20 -13.65 0.09
CA ALA A 180 -9.99 -14.28 1.13
C ALA A 180 -11.48 -14.36 0.72
N ASP A 181 -12.15 -15.44 1.10
CA ASP A 181 -13.56 -15.68 0.76
C ASP A 181 -14.56 -14.82 1.55
N GLN A 182 -14.09 -13.97 2.47
CA GLN A 182 -14.95 -13.22 3.39
C GLN A 182 -14.97 -11.71 3.06
N PRO A 183 -16.18 -11.11 2.97
CA PRO A 183 -16.33 -9.66 2.87
C PRO A 183 -15.67 -8.92 4.03
N SER A 184 -15.07 -7.77 3.76
CA SER A 184 -14.29 -7.00 4.74
C SER A 184 -14.30 -5.50 4.43
N THR A 185 -13.89 -4.67 5.38
CA THR A 185 -13.71 -3.23 5.15
C THR A 185 -12.29 -2.88 4.68
N LYS A 186 -11.43 -3.86 4.34
CA LYS A 186 -10.03 -3.62 3.98
C LYS A 186 -9.88 -2.74 2.75
N LEU A 187 -10.71 -2.99 1.73
CA LEU A 187 -10.73 -2.20 0.51
C LEU A 187 -11.05 -0.73 0.80
N LEU A 188 -12.09 -0.47 1.59
CA LEU A 188 -12.44 0.90 2.00
C LEU A 188 -11.26 1.61 2.67
N ILE A 189 -10.59 0.93 3.61
CA ILE A 189 -9.43 1.48 4.33
C ILE A 189 -8.25 1.72 3.38
N ALA A 190 -7.96 0.78 2.48
CA ALA A 190 -6.88 0.90 1.50
C ALA A 190 -7.13 2.08 0.56
N THR A 191 -8.33 2.17 -0.02
CA THR A 191 -8.73 3.25 -0.92
C THR A 191 -8.64 4.62 -0.24
N VAL A 192 -9.24 4.79 0.95
CA VAL A 192 -9.18 6.06 1.68
C VAL A 192 -7.75 6.37 2.11
N GLY A 193 -6.98 5.38 2.58
CA GLY A 193 -5.61 5.55 3.03
C GLY A 193 -4.64 5.98 1.92
N TRP A 194 -4.72 5.35 0.73
CA TRP A 194 -3.90 5.74 -0.42
C TRP A 194 -4.30 7.11 -0.95
N THR A 195 -5.60 7.39 -1.04
CA THR A 195 -6.11 8.70 -1.45
C THR A 195 -5.64 9.81 -0.53
N ALA A 196 -5.79 9.62 0.79
CA ALA A 196 -5.32 10.56 1.80
C ALA A 196 -3.79 10.75 1.74
N THR A 197 -3.02 9.67 1.53
CA THR A 197 -1.56 9.75 1.37
C THR A 197 -1.16 10.61 0.18
N ALA A 198 -1.81 10.42 -0.97
CA ALA A 198 -1.54 11.22 -2.17
C ALA A 198 -1.89 12.70 -1.94
N ILE A 199 -3.01 13.00 -1.27
CA ILE A 199 -3.39 14.38 -0.95
C ILE A 199 -2.39 15.02 0.02
N ILE A 200 -1.98 14.32 1.09
CA ILE A 200 -0.96 14.80 2.04
C ILE A 200 0.34 15.15 1.30
N ALA A 201 0.78 14.25 0.41
CA ALA A 201 1.98 14.45 -0.38
C ALA A 201 1.83 15.69 -1.29
N LEU A 202 0.72 15.82 -2.02
CA LEU A 202 0.45 16.98 -2.87
C LEU A 202 0.44 18.30 -2.10
N HIS A 203 -0.15 18.32 -0.90
CA HIS A 203 -0.29 19.54 -0.10
C HIS A 203 0.99 19.96 0.62
N SER A 204 1.80 18.99 1.07
CA SER A 204 2.84 19.25 2.07
C SER A 204 4.19 18.58 1.80
N GLY A 205 4.27 17.67 0.81
CA GLY A 205 5.43 16.84 0.55
C GLY A 205 5.76 15.86 1.67
N GLN A 206 4.90 15.70 2.68
CA GLN A 206 5.17 14.86 3.85
C GLN A 206 5.00 13.38 3.54
N TYR A 207 5.94 12.58 4.03
CA TYR A 207 5.91 11.13 3.89
C TYR A 207 4.96 10.49 4.89
N VAL A 208 4.07 9.63 4.40
CA VAL A 208 3.16 8.82 5.22
C VAL A 208 3.75 7.42 5.42
N ARG A 209 4.20 7.14 6.65
CA ARG A 209 4.85 5.86 6.99
C ARG A 209 3.88 4.68 7.18
N ASP A 210 2.70 4.95 7.74
CA ASP A 210 1.75 3.93 8.13
C ASP A 210 0.33 4.51 8.22
N LYS A 211 -0.66 3.63 8.44
CA LYS A 211 -2.08 3.99 8.49
C LYS A 211 -2.41 4.98 9.61
N ALA A 212 -1.74 4.90 10.77
CA ALA A 212 -1.98 5.79 11.89
C ALA A 212 -1.41 7.19 11.62
N ALA A 213 -0.18 7.24 11.09
CA ALA A 213 0.47 8.47 10.64
C ALA A 213 -0.34 9.18 9.54
N CYS A 214 -1.04 8.42 8.68
CA CYS A 214 -1.91 8.99 7.66
C CYS A 214 -2.99 9.91 8.28
N VAL A 215 -3.67 9.47 9.34
CA VAL A 215 -4.70 10.26 10.02
C VAL A 215 -4.11 11.53 10.65
N GLU A 216 -3.01 11.39 11.39
CA GLU A 216 -2.34 12.52 12.03
C GLU A 216 -1.87 13.56 11.01
N LEU A 217 -1.22 13.11 9.93
CA LEU A 217 -0.69 13.99 8.90
C LEU A 217 -1.81 14.65 8.09
N TYR A 218 -2.91 13.95 7.82
CA TYR A 218 -4.07 14.53 7.14
C TYR A 218 -4.67 15.66 7.99
N GLN A 219 -4.91 15.41 9.28
CA GLN A 219 -5.41 16.41 10.23
C GLN A 219 -4.47 17.61 10.37
N LYS A 220 -3.16 17.38 10.31
CA LYS A 220 -2.15 18.44 10.49
C LYS A 220 -1.92 19.28 9.25
N HIS A 221 -1.92 18.68 8.06
CA HIS A 221 -1.45 19.32 6.84
C HIS A 221 -2.53 19.60 5.79
N VAL A 222 -3.69 18.93 5.88
CA VAL A 222 -4.81 19.11 4.95
C VAL A 222 -6.00 19.74 5.67
N ALA A 223 -6.47 19.12 6.75
CA ALA A 223 -7.47 19.67 7.69
C ALA A 223 -8.77 20.20 7.02
N ASP A 224 -9.26 19.52 5.99
CA ASP A 224 -10.44 19.93 5.22
C ASP A 224 -11.70 19.13 5.61
N GLN A 225 -12.77 19.25 4.80
CA GLN A 225 -14.06 18.56 4.99
C GLN A 225 -13.97 17.01 4.98
N TRP A 226 -12.87 16.43 4.48
CA TRP A 226 -12.65 14.98 4.43
C TRP A 226 -11.92 14.43 5.65
N THR A 227 -11.41 15.29 6.53
CA THR A 227 -10.72 14.90 7.76
C THR A 227 -11.52 13.89 8.60
N ASP A 228 -12.82 14.13 8.74
CA ASP A 228 -13.72 13.25 9.47
C ASP A 228 -13.89 11.88 8.79
N LEU A 229 -13.87 11.83 7.45
CA LEU A 229 -13.95 10.57 6.72
C LEU A 229 -12.68 9.74 6.95
N VAL A 230 -11.51 10.34 6.77
CA VAL A 230 -10.21 9.68 6.97
C VAL A 230 -10.08 9.13 8.39
N THR A 231 -10.46 9.95 9.38
CA THR A 231 -10.43 9.57 10.80
C THR A 231 -11.42 8.44 11.09
N GLN A 232 -12.69 8.56 10.66
CA GLN A 232 -13.70 7.54 10.95
C GLN A 232 -13.43 6.20 10.25
N VAL A 233 -12.93 6.21 9.01
CA VAL A 233 -12.57 4.96 8.33
C VAL A 233 -11.45 4.26 9.07
N HIS A 234 -10.42 4.99 9.52
CA HIS A 234 -9.39 4.39 10.36
C HIS A 234 -9.97 3.86 11.69
N ASP A 235 -10.66 4.69 12.45
CA ASP A 235 -11.06 4.31 13.81
C ASP A 235 -12.16 3.25 13.84
N LEU A 236 -13.18 3.37 12.98
CA LEU A 236 -14.27 2.41 12.95
C LEU A 236 -13.86 1.12 12.24
N CYS A 237 -13.33 1.22 11.02
CA CYS A 237 -13.12 0.04 10.20
C CYS A 237 -11.91 -0.78 10.66
N ARG A 238 -10.79 -0.12 11.00
CA ARG A 238 -9.61 -0.81 11.54
C ARG A 238 -9.76 -1.06 13.04
N ASN A 239 -9.89 -0.03 13.86
CA ASN A 239 -9.72 -0.19 15.31
C ASN A 239 -10.94 -0.78 16.02
N ARG A 240 -12.17 -0.46 15.59
CA ARG A 240 -13.39 -0.95 16.25
C ARG A 240 -13.94 -2.24 15.64
N TRP A 241 -13.92 -2.35 14.32
CA TRP A 241 -14.49 -3.51 13.61
C TRP A 241 -13.42 -4.52 13.17
N HIS A 242 -12.13 -4.23 13.37
CA HIS A 242 -11.02 -5.16 13.06
C HIS A 242 -11.09 -5.68 11.62
N TYR A 243 -11.35 -4.78 10.68
CA TYR A 243 -11.55 -5.07 9.26
C TYR A 243 -12.82 -5.86 8.90
N GLN A 244 -13.64 -6.26 9.88
CA GLN A 244 -14.85 -7.03 9.65
C GLN A 244 -16.04 -6.13 9.33
N LEU A 245 -17.04 -6.68 8.65
CA LEU A 245 -18.33 -6.01 8.50
C LEU A 245 -19.08 -6.00 9.85
N PRO A 246 -19.62 -4.86 10.30
CA PRO A 246 -20.36 -4.81 11.55
C PRO A 246 -21.68 -5.59 11.46
N SER A 247 -22.08 -6.20 12.58
CA SER A 247 -23.34 -6.95 12.70
C SER A 247 -24.54 -6.07 13.09
N ARG A 248 -24.31 -4.99 13.84
CA ARG A 248 -25.37 -4.08 14.29
C ARG A 248 -25.89 -3.22 13.14
N ALA A 249 -27.21 -3.11 13.01
CA ALA A 249 -27.85 -2.33 11.94
C ALA A 249 -27.39 -0.86 11.89
N ALA A 250 -27.24 -0.21 13.05
CA ALA A 250 -26.73 1.17 13.13
C ALA A 250 -25.30 1.29 12.60
N ASP A 251 -24.40 0.38 13.00
CA ASP A 251 -23.01 0.37 12.55
C ASP A 251 -22.92 0.04 11.04
N ARG A 252 -23.81 -0.81 10.52
CA ARG A 252 -23.93 -1.07 9.07
C ARG A 252 -24.40 0.18 8.31
N GLN A 253 -25.34 0.94 8.86
CA GLN A 253 -25.74 2.20 8.25
C GLN A 253 -24.56 3.18 8.22
N THR A 254 -23.82 3.31 9.33
CA THR A 254 -22.60 4.12 9.38
C THR A 254 -21.58 3.68 8.34
N LEU A 255 -21.31 2.38 8.20
CA LEU A 255 -20.40 1.87 7.17
C LEU A 255 -20.89 2.24 5.75
N ARG A 256 -22.18 2.08 5.46
CA ARG A 256 -22.75 2.47 4.17
C ARG A 256 -22.58 3.95 3.88
N ASP A 257 -22.78 4.81 4.88
CA ASP A 257 -22.59 6.26 4.75
C ASP A 257 -21.11 6.62 4.51
N LEU A 258 -20.16 5.91 5.15
CA LEU A 258 -18.73 6.07 4.87
C LEU A 258 -18.40 5.67 3.44
N CYS A 259 -18.89 4.52 2.97
CA CYS A 259 -18.71 4.06 1.59
C CYS A 259 -19.25 5.08 0.58
N HIS A 260 -20.40 5.70 0.87
CA HIS A 260 -20.95 6.75 0.02
C HIS A 260 -20.01 7.96 -0.08
N ARG A 261 -19.59 8.49 1.08
CA ARG A 261 -18.66 9.64 1.16
C ARG A 261 -17.30 9.36 0.55
N THR A 262 -16.85 8.10 0.55
CA THR A 262 -15.61 7.71 -0.11
C THR A 262 -15.67 7.95 -1.61
N LEU A 263 -16.82 7.77 -2.28
CA LEU A 263 -16.94 8.10 -3.70
C LEU A 263 -16.65 9.57 -3.96
N ASP A 264 -17.26 10.46 -3.19
CA ASP A 264 -17.05 11.91 -3.32
C ASP A 264 -15.58 12.27 -3.04
N PHE A 265 -14.96 11.62 -2.05
CA PHE A 265 -13.54 11.80 -1.74
C PHE A 265 -12.62 11.35 -2.88
N GLN A 266 -12.92 10.23 -3.54
CA GLN A 266 -12.17 9.76 -4.71
C GLN A 266 -12.29 10.75 -5.87
N ASN A 267 -13.49 11.30 -6.10
CA ASN A 267 -13.72 12.31 -7.12
C ASN A 267 -12.97 13.61 -6.82
N HIS A 268 -13.02 14.09 -5.58
CA HIS A 268 -12.23 15.24 -5.14
C HIS A 268 -10.73 15.03 -5.40
N PHE A 269 -10.19 13.85 -5.08
CA PHE A 269 -8.81 13.55 -5.40
C PHE A 269 -8.52 13.54 -6.91
N LEU A 270 -9.42 13.02 -7.75
CA LEU A 270 -9.22 13.00 -9.19
C LEU A 270 -9.18 14.41 -9.81
N GLU A 271 -9.85 15.39 -9.22
CA GLU A 271 -9.71 16.81 -9.58
C GLU A 271 -8.28 17.31 -9.29
N LEU A 272 -7.79 17.12 -8.06
CA LEU A 272 -6.42 17.47 -7.67
C LEU A 272 -5.37 16.75 -8.53
N TYR A 273 -5.62 15.47 -8.82
CA TYR A 273 -4.77 14.65 -9.67
C TYR A 273 -4.71 15.19 -11.10
N ARG A 274 -5.85 15.59 -11.68
CA ARG A 274 -5.91 16.21 -13.01
C ARG A 274 -5.09 17.49 -13.05
N GLU A 275 -5.28 18.38 -12.09
CA GLU A 275 -4.54 19.65 -11.99
C GLU A 275 -3.04 19.39 -11.91
N TYR A 276 -2.63 18.45 -11.06
CA TYR A 276 -1.24 18.06 -10.91
C TYR A 276 -0.65 17.50 -12.22
N GLN A 277 -1.33 16.58 -12.91
CA GLN A 277 -0.83 16.04 -14.18
C GLN A 277 -0.73 17.12 -15.27
N LEU A 278 -1.67 18.07 -15.32
CA LEU A 278 -1.60 19.19 -16.27
C LEU A 278 -0.41 20.11 -15.97
N ALA A 279 -0.11 20.36 -14.69
CA ALA A 279 1.08 21.11 -14.30
C ALA A 279 2.39 20.38 -14.67
N GLU A 280 2.47 19.06 -14.42
CA GLU A 280 3.61 18.23 -14.84
C GLU A 280 3.77 18.24 -16.37
N PHE A 281 2.68 18.19 -17.12
CA PHE A 281 2.68 18.30 -18.58
C PHE A 281 3.14 19.69 -19.08
N ALA A 282 2.91 20.75 -18.31
CA ALA A 282 3.34 22.11 -18.63
C ALA A 282 4.77 22.44 -18.16
N SER A 283 5.43 21.56 -17.39
CA SER A 283 6.69 21.85 -16.69
C SER A 283 7.92 22.11 -17.57
N GLY A 284 7.88 21.72 -18.85
CA GLY A 284 9.03 21.79 -19.77
C GLY A 284 10.09 20.70 -19.57
N ASP A 285 9.92 19.82 -18.58
CA ASP A 285 10.73 18.62 -18.35
C ASP A 285 10.15 17.46 -19.16
N SER A 286 10.95 16.87 -20.06
CA SER A 286 10.49 15.81 -20.96
C SER A 286 9.99 14.55 -20.24
N ASP A 287 10.62 14.20 -19.13
CA ASP A 287 10.28 12.99 -18.37
C ASP A 287 8.96 13.20 -17.62
N ARG A 288 8.77 14.40 -17.03
CA ARG A 288 7.48 14.79 -16.43
C ARG A 288 6.37 14.82 -17.46
N GLN A 289 6.63 15.42 -18.61
CA GLN A 289 5.66 15.52 -19.71
C GLN A 289 5.22 14.16 -20.22
N GLN A 290 6.17 13.26 -20.46
CA GLN A 290 5.87 11.91 -20.93
C GLN A 290 5.06 11.13 -19.90
N LEU A 291 5.46 11.16 -18.62
CA LEU A 291 4.76 10.46 -17.55
C LEU A 291 3.35 11.01 -17.34
N ALA A 292 3.20 12.34 -17.34
CA ALA A 292 1.89 13.00 -17.21
C ALA A 292 0.98 12.66 -18.39
N SER A 293 1.51 12.66 -19.62
CA SER A 293 0.76 12.26 -20.81
C SER A 293 0.25 10.82 -20.70
N GLN A 294 1.09 9.88 -20.25
CA GLN A 294 0.68 8.49 -20.03
C GLN A 294 -0.40 8.36 -18.95
N ARG A 295 -0.26 9.12 -17.87
CA ARG A 295 -1.19 9.11 -16.74
C ARG A 295 -2.55 9.73 -17.09
N LEU A 296 -2.57 10.75 -17.94
CA LEU A 296 -3.80 11.39 -18.40
C LEU A 296 -4.61 10.51 -19.37
N THR A 297 -4.01 9.50 -20.02
CA THR A 297 -4.78 8.55 -20.85
C THR A 297 -5.48 7.46 -20.04
N GLN A 298 -5.08 7.29 -18.78
CA GLN A 298 -5.64 6.27 -17.89
C GLN A 298 -6.99 6.70 -17.26
N VAL A 299 -7.25 8.01 -17.20
CA VAL A 299 -8.49 8.58 -16.68
C VAL A 299 -9.09 9.53 -17.72
N VAL A 300 -10.29 9.21 -18.18
CA VAL A 300 -11.07 10.05 -19.10
C VAL A 300 -11.71 11.17 -18.31
N PHE A 301 -11.24 12.39 -18.52
CA PHE A 301 -11.86 13.62 -18.00
C PHE A 301 -12.72 14.26 -19.09
N PRO A 302 -14.05 14.33 -18.92
CA PRO A 302 -14.93 15.05 -19.83
C PRO A 302 -14.50 16.52 -19.96
N SER A 303 -14.66 17.05 -21.17
CA SER A 303 -14.44 18.45 -21.50
C SER A 303 -15.49 19.36 -20.87
#